data_AF-A0A4P5XVF6-F1
#
_entry.id   AF-A0A4P5XVF6-F1
#
_cell.length_a   1.000
_cell.length_b   1.000
_cell.length_c   1.000
_cell.angle_alpha   90.00
_cell.angle_beta   90.00
_cell.angle_gamma   90.00
#
_symmetry.space_group_name_H-M   'P 1'
#
loop_
_entity.id
_entity.type
_entity.pdbx_description
1 polymer ?
#
loop_
_entity_poly.entity_id
_entity_poly.type
_entity_poly.pdbx_seq_one_letter_code
_entity_poly.pdbx_strand_id
1 'polypeptide(L)'
;MSHSPSTYKIPSVQDTPRIFNADFIVNQGNSVNVRGTKATGEPPLLLALSVWTAVRDAIASARLVNSKSKNSGDLMTSAVSHDHATASNKNASSQSSATTDLVQLAIPATAERVLRGLSPEMFAQWESSPTP
;
A
#
# COMPACT_ATOMS: atom_id res chain seq x y z
N MET A 1 -11.05 19.09 -15.06
CA MET A 1 -12.13 18.12 -15.28
C MET A 1 -11.74 17.19 -16.43
N SER A 2 -12.26 15.96 -16.44
CA SER A 2 -11.92 14.93 -17.42
C SER A 2 -13.07 14.75 -18.41
N HIS A 3 -12.84 14.97 -19.70
CA HIS A 3 -13.89 15.00 -20.73
C HIS A 3 -13.51 14.28 -22.03
N SER A 4 -12.37 13.60 -22.05
CA SER A 4 -11.84 12.94 -23.26
C SER A 4 -11.02 11.71 -22.88
N PRO A 5 -10.78 10.76 -23.79
CA PRO A 5 -9.83 9.65 -23.56
C PRO A 5 -8.38 10.13 -23.30
N SER A 6 -8.03 11.35 -23.71
CA SER A 6 -6.76 11.97 -23.35
C SER A 6 -6.68 12.34 -21.86
N THR A 7 -7.83 12.58 -21.20
CA THR A 7 -7.93 13.04 -19.81
C THR A 7 -8.54 12.01 -18.83
N TYR A 8 -9.31 11.02 -19.32
CA TYR A 8 -9.77 9.85 -18.56
C TYR A 8 -9.03 8.60 -19.03
N LYS A 9 -8.26 7.96 -18.13
CA LYS A 9 -7.48 6.77 -18.46
C LYS A 9 -8.21 5.51 -18.03
N ILE A 10 -8.75 4.80 -19.01
CA ILE A 10 -9.18 3.41 -18.84
C ILE A 10 -7.96 2.48 -18.88
N PRO A 11 -8.03 1.28 -18.26
CA PRO A 11 -6.97 0.29 -18.41
C PRO A 11 -6.71 -0.05 -19.88
N SER A 12 -5.43 -0.07 -20.23
CA SER A 12 -4.88 -0.50 -21.51
C SER A 12 -4.34 -1.93 -21.41
N VAL A 13 -3.87 -2.49 -22.53
CA VAL A 13 -3.24 -3.82 -22.55
C VAL A 13 -2.05 -3.95 -21.58
N GLN A 14 -1.34 -2.85 -21.32
CA GLN A 14 -0.18 -2.83 -20.42
C GLN A 14 -0.54 -2.87 -18.94
N ASP A 15 -1.81 -2.57 -18.60
CA ASP A 15 -2.30 -2.56 -17.22
C ASP A 15 -2.79 -3.96 -16.77
N THR A 16 -2.84 -4.93 -17.69
CA THR A 16 -3.21 -6.32 -17.38
C THR A 16 -2.06 -7.04 -16.68
N PRO A 17 -2.32 -7.85 -15.63
CA PRO A 17 -1.29 -8.68 -15.01
C PRO A 17 -0.52 -9.51 -16.04
N ARG A 18 0.81 -9.52 -15.93
CA ARG A 18 1.68 -10.31 -16.82
C ARG A 18 1.32 -11.80 -16.83
N ILE A 19 0.89 -12.31 -15.67
CA ILE A 19 0.33 -13.65 -15.50
C ILE A 19 -1.10 -13.45 -15.03
N PHE A 20 -2.06 -13.84 -15.87
CA PHE A 20 -3.49 -13.75 -15.60
C PHE A 20 -4.09 -15.15 -15.69
N ASN A 21 -4.48 -15.73 -14.54
CA ASN A 21 -5.05 -17.07 -14.47
C ASN A 21 -6.56 -16.96 -14.14
N ALA A 22 -7.38 -17.71 -14.87
CA ALA A 22 -8.81 -17.79 -14.63
C ALA A 22 -9.30 -19.20 -14.97
N ASP A 23 -10.01 -19.81 -14.02
CA ASP A 23 -10.53 -21.16 -14.13
C ASP A 23 -11.99 -21.20 -13.69
N PHE A 24 -12.75 -22.15 -14.24
CA PHE A 24 -14.11 -22.42 -13.80
C PHE A 24 -14.13 -23.56 -12.79
N ILE A 25 -14.96 -23.39 -11.77
CA ILE A 25 -15.29 -24.48 -10.86
C ILE A 25 -16.35 -25.40 -11.50
N VAL A 26 -16.21 -26.70 -11.29
CA VAL A 26 -17.25 -27.67 -11.67
C VAL A 26 -18.38 -27.56 -10.65
N ASN A 27 -19.56 -27.16 -11.10
CA ASN A 27 -20.74 -27.02 -10.25
C ASN A 27 -21.89 -27.87 -10.79
N GLN A 28 -22.07 -29.07 -10.22
CA GLN A 28 -23.17 -29.98 -10.57
C GLN A 28 -24.46 -29.69 -9.79
N GLY A 29 -24.38 -28.85 -8.74
CA GLY A 29 -25.50 -28.61 -7.81
C GLY A 29 -26.44 -27.49 -8.23
N ASN A 30 -26.16 -26.77 -9.31
CA ASN A 30 -27.00 -25.68 -9.78
C ASN A 30 -28.12 -26.20 -10.69
N SER A 31 -29.31 -26.42 -10.14
CA SER A 31 -30.50 -26.84 -10.90
C SER A 31 -31.52 -25.72 -11.13
N VAL A 32 -31.33 -24.57 -10.49
CA VAL A 32 -32.30 -23.46 -10.46
C VAL A 32 -32.30 -22.65 -11.77
N ASN A 33 -31.13 -22.52 -12.38
CA ASN A 33 -30.95 -21.74 -13.60
C ASN A 33 -31.00 -22.61 -14.85
N VAL A 34 -31.28 -21.99 -16.01
CA VAL A 34 -31.30 -22.67 -17.31
C VAL A 34 -29.98 -23.41 -17.52
N ARG A 35 -30.07 -24.74 -17.68
CA ARG A 35 -28.92 -25.65 -17.88
C ARG A 35 -27.84 -25.54 -16.79
N GLY A 36 -28.21 -25.15 -15.56
CA GLY A 36 -27.28 -25.01 -14.44
C GLY A 36 -26.27 -23.86 -14.58
N THR A 37 -26.58 -22.87 -15.40
CA THR A 37 -25.74 -21.67 -15.60
C THR A 37 -25.77 -20.72 -14.41
N LYS A 38 -24.77 -19.86 -14.26
CA LYS A 38 -24.74 -18.81 -13.24
C LYS A 38 -24.40 -17.48 -13.89
N ALA A 39 -25.02 -16.40 -13.41
CA ALA A 39 -24.68 -15.05 -13.85
C ALA A 39 -23.28 -14.68 -13.34
N THR A 40 -22.40 -14.27 -14.25
CA THR A 40 -21.01 -13.88 -13.96
C THR A 40 -20.65 -12.49 -14.49
N GLY A 41 -21.63 -11.67 -14.88
CA GLY A 41 -21.36 -10.33 -15.41
C GLY A 41 -20.72 -9.40 -14.36
N GLU A 42 -21.41 -9.19 -13.25
CA GLU A 42 -20.95 -8.33 -12.15
C GLU A 42 -20.06 -9.03 -11.10
N PRO A 43 -20.30 -10.30 -10.69
CA PRO A 43 -19.58 -10.91 -9.58
C PRO A 43 -18.04 -10.83 -9.66
N PRO A 44 -17.40 -11.01 -10.83
CA PRO A 44 -15.94 -10.91 -10.94
C PRO A 44 -15.39 -9.48 -10.76
N LEU A 45 -16.20 -8.44 -10.95
CA LEU A 45 -15.74 -7.05 -10.86
C LEU A 45 -15.13 -6.73 -9.49
N LEU A 46 -15.72 -7.28 -8.42
CA LEU A 46 -15.24 -7.08 -7.06
C LEU A 46 -13.86 -7.70 -6.82
N LEU A 47 -13.48 -8.74 -7.58
CA LEU A 47 -12.18 -9.42 -7.44
C LEU A 47 -11.00 -8.50 -7.79
N ALA A 48 -11.24 -7.43 -8.57
CA ALA A 48 -10.23 -6.42 -8.88
C ALA A 48 -9.69 -5.70 -7.63
N LEU A 49 -10.43 -5.69 -6.51
CA LEU A 49 -9.95 -5.16 -5.24
C LEU A 49 -8.69 -5.87 -4.73
N SER A 50 -8.43 -7.12 -5.16
CA SER A 50 -7.18 -7.84 -4.84
C SER A 50 -5.94 -7.02 -5.21
N VAL A 51 -5.92 -6.39 -6.39
CA VAL A 51 -4.82 -5.52 -6.84
C VAL A 51 -4.68 -4.31 -5.93
N TRP A 52 -5.78 -3.68 -5.55
CA TRP A 52 -5.75 -2.54 -4.62
C TRP A 52 -5.20 -2.93 -3.24
N THR A 53 -5.62 -4.09 -2.71
CA THR A 53 -5.09 -4.59 -1.43
C THR A 53 -3.61 -4.93 -1.51
N ALA A 54 -3.14 -5.48 -2.63
CA ALA A 54 -1.73 -5.78 -2.84
C ALA A 54 -0.87 -4.51 -2.89
N VAL A 55 -1.36 -3.43 -3.53
CA VAL A 55 -0.69 -2.13 -3.53
C VAL A 55 -0.61 -1.54 -2.12
N ARG A 56 -1.70 -1.61 -1.35
CA ARG A 56 -1.72 -1.14 0.04
C ARG A 56 -0.70 -1.89 0.91
N ASP A 57 -0.63 -3.21 0.76
CA ASP A 57 0.32 -4.05 1.49
C ASP A 57 1.78 -3.76 1.08
N ALA A 58 2.05 -3.56 -0.21
CA ALA A 58 3.36 -3.18 -0.71
C ALA A 58 3.84 -1.84 -0.12
N ILE A 59 2.95 -0.84 0.01
CA ILE A 59 3.27 0.44 0.66
C ILE A 59 3.59 0.23 2.14
N ALA A 60 2.80 -0.58 2.85
CA ALA A 60 3.03 -0.87 4.27
C ALA A 60 4.40 -1.53 4.47
N SER A 61 4.72 -2.54 3.66
CA SER A 61 6.02 -3.22 3.68
C SER A 61 7.18 -2.27 3.36
N ALA A 62 7.05 -1.43 2.34
CA ALA A 62 8.08 -0.45 1.97
C ALA A 62 8.38 0.55 3.11
N ARG A 63 7.35 1.03 3.81
CA ARG A 63 7.51 1.90 4.98
C ARG A 63 8.30 1.22 6.10
N LEU A 64 7.97 -0.04 6.41
CA LEU A 64 8.66 -0.81 7.44
C LEU A 64 10.15 -1.00 7.12
N VAL A 65 10.50 -1.26 5.86
CA VAL A 65 11.90 -1.37 5.41
C VAL A 65 12.64 -0.04 5.60
N ASN A 66 12.02 1.08 5.22
CA ASN A 66 12.61 2.41 5.37
C ASN A 66 12.84 2.79 6.84
N SER A 67 11.91 2.46 7.73
CA SER A 67 12.08 2.70 9.17
C SER A 67 13.24 1.91 9.77
N LYS A 68 13.44 0.65 9.37
CA LYS A 68 14.58 -0.17 9.82
C LYS A 68 15.93 0.43 9.38
N SER A 69 16.00 0.96 8.15
CA SER A 69 17.21 1.60 7.63
C SER A 69 17.58 2.86 8.41
N LYS A 70 16.61 3.72 8.76
CA LYS A 70 16.86 4.94 9.55
C LYS A 70 17.44 4.60 10.93
N ASN A 71 16.84 3.62 11.61
CA ASN A 71 17.28 3.23 12.96
C ASN A 71 18.69 2.62 13.00
N SER A 72 19.15 2.00 11.91
CA SER A 72 20.49 1.40 11.83
C SER A 72 21.60 2.45 11.66
N GLY A 73 21.30 3.59 11.03
CA GLY A 73 22.25 4.70 10.85
C GLY A 73 22.48 5.51 12.12
N ASP A 74 21.43 5.71 12.94
CA ASP A 74 21.53 6.46 14.20
C ASP A 74 22.37 5.76 15.27
N LEU A 75 22.39 4.42 15.28
CA LEU A 75 23.19 3.62 16.22
C LEU A 75 24.71 3.78 16.03
N MET A 76 25.16 4.19 14.84
CA MET A 76 26.59 4.37 14.55
C MET A 76 27.11 5.75 14.99
N THR A 77 26.22 6.77 15.08
CA THR A 77 26.60 8.15 15.42
C THR A 77 26.64 8.40 16.94
N SER A 78 25.95 7.59 17.74
CA SER A 78 25.90 7.74 19.20
C SER A 78 27.09 7.13 19.95
N ALA A 79 28.00 6.43 19.28
CA ALA A 79 29.14 5.76 19.91
C ALA A 79 30.41 6.64 20.03
N VAL A 80 30.41 7.85 19.44
CA VAL A 80 31.54 8.80 19.49
C VAL A 80 31.21 9.99 20.40
N SER A 81 30.98 9.73 21.68
CA SER A 81 30.95 10.75 22.74
C SER A 81 31.28 10.08 24.07
N HIS A 82 32.56 10.07 24.43
CA HIS A 82 33.03 9.70 25.75
C HIS A 82 32.88 10.93 26.64
N ASP A 83 31.85 10.97 27.48
CA ASP A 83 31.89 11.71 28.75
C ASP A 83 30.84 11.21 29.74
N HIS A 84 31.23 11.33 31.01
CA HIS A 84 30.72 10.62 32.18
C HIS A 84 29.32 11.10 32.60
N ALA A 85 28.29 10.26 32.47
CA ALA A 85 27.00 10.46 33.13
C ALA A 85 26.34 9.14 33.55
N THR A 86 26.30 8.92 34.87
CA THR A 86 25.52 7.89 35.56
C THR A 86 24.03 8.09 35.29
N ALA A 87 23.45 7.33 34.36
CA ALA A 87 22.01 7.30 34.13
C ALA A 87 21.45 5.92 34.51
N SER A 88 20.63 5.92 35.56
CA SER A 88 19.82 4.81 36.04
C SER A 88 19.10 4.10 34.89
N ASN A 89 19.44 2.83 34.67
CA ASN A 89 18.78 1.97 33.69
C ASN A 89 17.35 1.68 34.17
N LYS A 90 16.42 2.56 33.80
CA LYS A 90 15.02 2.17 33.64
C LYS A 90 14.98 1.37 32.34
N ASN A 91 15.07 0.04 32.47
CA ASN A 91 14.47 -0.88 31.51
C ASN A 91 12.96 -0.62 31.53
N ALA A 92 12.54 0.54 31.01
CA ALA A 92 11.21 0.73 30.50
C ALA A 92 11.13 -0.27 29.36
N SER A 93 10.44 -1.37 29.62
CA SER A 93 9.89 -2.26 28.62
C SER A 93 9.44 -1.41 27.43
N SER A 94 10.31 -1.28 26.44
CA SER A 94 9.98 -0.70 25.16
C SER A 94 9.19 -1.78 24.43
N GLN A 95 7.99 -2.02 24.94
CA GLN A 95 6.86 -2.23 24.07
C GLN A 95 6.74 -0.93 23.28
N SER A 96 7.61 -0.75 22.27
CA SER A 96 7.20 0.05 21.13
C SER A 96 6.02 -0.72 20.58
N SER A 97 4.83 -0.35 21.05
CA SER A 97 3.60 -0.67 20.35
C SER A 97 3.86 -0.10 18.97
N ALA A 98 4.30 -0.98 18.05
CA ALA A 98 4.39 -0.65 16.65
C ALA A 98 2.95 -0.35 16.28
N THR A 99 2.56 0.92 16.40
CA THR A 99 1.31 1.41 15.88
C THR A 99 1.44 1.07 14.41
N THR A 100 0.79 -0.03 14.00
CA THR A 100 0.73 -0.45 12.61
C THR A 100 0.04 0.69 11.90
N ASP A 101 0.84 1.62 11.42
CA ASP A 101 0.38 2.89 10.88
C ASP A 101 -0.45 2.51 9.65
N LEU A 102 -1.78 2.52 9.82
CA LEU A 102 -2.68 1.94 8.85
C LEU A 102 -2.52 2.75 7.57
N VAL A 103 -1.99 2.11 6.52
CA VAL A 103 -1.81 2.78 5.24
C VAL A 103 -3.18 3.25 4.75
N GLN A 104 -3.40 4.56 4.81
CA GLN A 104 -4.61 5.22 4.32
C GLN A 104 -4.45 5.44 2.82
N LEU A 105 -4.94 4.48 2.03
CA LEU A 105 -4.99 4.56 0.58
C LEU A 105 -6.44 4.75 0.15
N ALA A 106 -6.76 5.78 -0.62
CA ALA A 106 -8.10 5.97 -1.17
C ALA A 106 -8.25 5.22 -2.51
N ILE A 107 -9.48 4.86 -2.89
CA ILE A 107 -9.79 4.35 -4.23
C ILE A 107 -10.09 5.55 -5.16
N PRO A 108 -9.62 5.57 -6.42
CA PRO A 108 -8.63 4.67 -7.00
C PRO A 108 -7.21 4.91 -6.43
N ALA A 109 -6.39 3.86 -6.39
CA ALA A 109 -4.98 3.93 -6.01
C ALA A 109 -4.13 4.49 -7.17
N THR A 110 -4.30 5.78 -7.45
CA THR A 110 -3.53 6.48 -8.50
C THR A 110 -2.05 6.55 -8.14
N ALA A 111 -1.18 6.70 -9.14
CA ALA A 111 0.27 6.82 -8.94
C ALA A 111 0.63 7.90 -7.91
N GLU A 112 -0.02 9.07 -8.00
CA GLU A 112 0.14 10.15 -7.02
C GLU A 112 -0.16 9.69 -5.59
N ARG A 113 -1.28 9.00 -5.36
CA ARG A 113 -1.68 8.52 -4.03
C ARG A 113 -0.74 7.44 -3.51
N VAL A 114 -0.23 6.58 -4.40
CA VAL A 114 0.78 5.58 -4.05
C VAL A 114 2.08 6.26 -3.63
N LEU A 115 2.55 7.27 -4.38
CA LEU A 115 3.75 8.04 -4.04
C LEU A 115 3.60 8.80 -2.72
N ARG A 116 2.47 9.51 -2.51
CA ARG A 116 2.13 10.14 -1.22
C ARG A 116 2.08 9.11 -0.08
N GLY A 117 1.60 7.90 -0.39
CA GLY A 117 1.60 6.78 0.53
C GLY A 117 3.00 6.28 0.89
N LEU A 118 3.99 6.36 0.00
CA LEU A 118 5.34 5.87 0.28
C LEU A 118 6.18 6.84 1.10
N SER A 119 6.02 8.15 0.92
CA SER A 119 6.79 9.20 1.61
C SER A 119 5.92 10.38 2.08
N PRO A 120 5.02 10.18 3.07
CA PRO A 120 4.11 11.21 3.54
C PRO A 120 4.81 12.51 3.95
N GLU A 121 5.98 12.41 4.58
CA GLU A 121 6.77 13.54 5.08
C GLU A 121 7.32 14.43 3.95
N MET A 122 7.76 13.83 2.84
CA MET A 122 8.33 14.57 1.70
C MET A 122 7.27 15.39 0.99
N PHE A 123 6.07 14.80 0.83
CA PHE A 123 4.95 15.49 0.21
C PHE A 123 4.35 16.56 1.12
N ALA A 124 4.29 16.33 2.43
CA ALA A 124 3.89 17.37 3.39
C ALA A 124 4.83 18.59 3.33
N GLN A 125 6.15 18.37 3.21
CA GLN A 125 7.13 19.45 3.04
C GLN A 125 6.90 20.22 1.72
N TRP A 126 6.67 19.52 0.61
CA TRP A 126 6.40 20.12 -0.69
C TRP A 126 5.12 20.97 -0.70
N GLU A 127 4.05 20.46 -0.10
CA GLU A 127 2.74 21.14 -0.01
C GLU A 127 2.80 22.36 0.93
N SER A 128 3.73 22.37 1.89
CA SER A 128 3.99 23.51 2.78
C SER A 128 4.95 24.57 2.22
N SER A 129 5.65 24.27 1.11
CA SER A 129 6.58 25.21 0.50
C SER A 129 5.81 26.31 -0.24
N PRO A 130 6.20 27.60 -0.13
CA PRO A 130 5.59 28.65 -0.94
C PRO A 130 5.84 28.32 -2.41
N THR A 131 4.76 28.18 -3.18
CA THR A 131 4.87 28.08 -4.66
C THR A 131 5.65 29.28 -5.19
N PRO A 132 6.51 29.11 -6.22
CA PRO A 132 7.18 30.23 -6.87
C PRO A 132 6.18 31.20 -7.52
#